data_AF-A0A2W6TXS6-F1
#
_entry.id   AF-A0A2W6TXS6-F1
#
_cell.length_a   1.000
_cell.length_b   1.000
_cell.length_c   1.000
_cell.angle_alpha   90.00
_cell.angle_beta   90.00
_cell.angle_gamma   90.00
#
_symmetry.space_group_name_H-M   'P 1'
#
loop_
_entity.id
_entity.type
_entity.pdbx_description
1 polymer ?
#
loop_
_entity_poly.entity_id
_entity_poly.type
_entity_poly.pdbx_seq_one_letter_code
_entity_poly.pdbx_strand_id
1 'polypeptide(L)'
;GRKPELCELSSFSYSKGSLPLNINDKKVQEYLETLQREEEVMRDNARLNKELALPQGTSYDIANYATILNEFPDTYGVGISGIIGNKTPEREALAKQLKGYLLFFDQILAGYFKHLEKVKEVLSVNGSLKRTFFTQALKNIKGFEELVPDYLENDDELTDSLYEELDNSVERRNEILDHLISRFAETFSDYTFLMKSLYGKSTDEIVLSNKEKFLSEYKSLSKDRGLGYNYTLFADSDLWNTNNISGVQKRIARLLGVKNYQQRSLSQSPVSIIKTENSEGKASYTWKIKDAESNIILSSVNTYQIEYAATKNLNEAIYQTIQIDQEDLENALKKLDEDDPDTIEKLKNCQDDYCLIGNIKIRVSAGGNYYFEIVDDTVEKNIIATHKMTNPYSTLQELKDGIREIVRYFKYDFTEEGIFLVEHLLLKPTAKDYKIVGGIGCMSIEETFKVMYDIETEDSATESVEYSEAFMSSCEEDCETDVFDPYSYRVSVVLPGFAYRFQDPDFRRYAETVIRQEIPAHVLAKICWVGDRLSEKEAAQNDLAEFEVAFKKYLSDKSKNNTANLGNSIHDLLIALTNLNNIYRPGRLLDCAMEDDDDLDEKIILGQSNI
;
A
#
# COMPACT_ATOMS: atom_id res chain seq x y z
N GLY A 1 42.12 1.82 4.69
CA GLY A 1 43.16 2.12 5.68
C GLY A 1 43.58 0.84 6.38
N ARG A 2 44.84 0.73 6.82
CA ARG A 2 45.30 -0.38 7.66
C ARG A 2 44.84 -0.12 9.11
N LYS A 3 44.42 -1.16 9.83
CA LYS A 3 44.12 -1.02 11.26
C LYS A 3 45.43 -0.72 12.00
N PRO A 4 45.46 0.24 12.94
CA PRO A 4 46.63 0.44 13.78
C PRO A 4 46.88 -0.82 14.61
N GLU A 5 48.12 -1.29 14.61
CA GLU A 5 48.58 -2.44 15.40
C GLU A 5 49.59 -1.95 16.44
N LEU A 6 49.63 -2.63 17.58
CA LEU A 6 50.59 -2.32 18.64
C LEU A 6 52.00 -2.66 18.15
N CYS A 7 52.94 -1.71 18.27
CA CYS A 7 54.32 -1.95 17.89
C CYS A 7 55.02 -2.82 18.94
N GLU A 8 55.77 -3.84 18.51
CA GLU A 8 56.56 -4.69 19.42
C GLU A 8 57.66 -3.91 20.18
N LEU A 9 57.98 -2.69 19.76
CA LEU A 9 58.92 -1.79 20.42
C LEU A 9 58.28 -0.92 21.51
N SER A 10 56.96 -0.99 21.69
CA SER A 10 56.26 -0.24 22.73
C SER A 10 56.61 -0.77 24.12
N SER A 11 57.06 0.13 25.00
CA SER A 11 57.35 -0.20 26.41
C SER A 11 56.27 0.34 27.33
N PHE A 12 55.85 -0.49 28.28
CA PHE A 12 54.83 -0.12 29.27
C PHE A 12 55.44 -0.13 30.66
N SER A 13 55.40 1.01 31.34
CA SER A 13 55.81 1.15 32.73
C SER A 13 54.59 1.35 33.63
N TYR A 14 54.49 0.59 34.73
CA TYR A 14 53.34 0.64 35.64
C TYR A 14 53.79 1.17 36.99
N SER A 15 53.04 2.12 37.56
CA SER A 15 53.30 2.69 38.88
C SER A 15 52.03 2.80 39.73
N LYS A 16 52.18 2.73 41.05
CA LYS A 16 51.12 3.06 42.01
C LYS A 16 51.62 4.20 42.90
N GLY A 17 51.21 5.42 42.57
CA GLY A 17 51.80 6.63 43.14
C GLY A 17 53.23 6.83 42.62
N SER A 18 54.20 7.00 43.51
CA SER A 18 55.62 7.15 43.16
C SER A 18 56.40 5.83 43.05
N LEU A 19 55.76 4.69 43.29
CA LEU A 19 56.42 3.39 43.31
C LEU A 19 56.27 2.68 41.95
N PRO A 20 57.39 2.33 41.27
CA PRO A 20 57.34 1.47 40.09
C PRO A 20 56.96 0.04 40.51
N LEU A 21 56.05 -0.57 39.75
CA LEU A 21 55.58 -1.93 39.98
C LEU A 21 56.28 -2.88 39.02
N ASN A 22 56.80 -3.99 39.54
CA ASN A 22 57.23 -5.11 38.71
C ASN A 22 56.01 -5.98 38.40
N ILE A 23 55.80 -6.23 37.12
CA ILE A 23 54.71 -7.08 36.63
C ILE A 23 55.11 -8.55 36.79
N ASN A 24 54.14 -9.39 37.13
CA ASN A 24 54.30 -10.84 37.05
C ASN A 24 53.88 -11.30 35.65
N ASP A 25 54.85 -11.46 34.76
CA ASP A 25 54.61 -11.82 33.36
C ASP A 25 53.83 -13.13 33.20
N LYS A 26 54.05 -14.10 34.11
CA LYS A 26 53.33 -15.38 34.09
C LYS A 26 51.84 -15.19 34.33
N LYS A 27 51.46 -14.38 35.33
CA LYS A 27 50.05 -14.07 35.59
C LYS A 27 49.42 -13.26 34.47
N VAL A 28 50.17 -12.34 33.87
CA VAL A 28 49.67 -11.56 32.71
C VAL A 28 49.38 -12.46 31.52
N GLN A 29 50.24 -13.43 31.24
CA GLN A 29 49.97 -14.42 30.19
C GLN A 29 48.76 -15.30 30.52
N GLU A 30 48.61 -15.76 31.77
CA GLU A 30 47.42 -16.51 32.19
C GLU A 30 46.11 -15.70 32.00
N TYR A 31 46.14 -14.40 32.32
CA TYR A 31 44.98 -13.51 32.08
C TYR A 31 44.74 -13.24 30.59
N LEU A 32 45.79 -13.05 29.79
CA LEU A 32 45.69 -12.85 28.34
C LEU A 32 45.09 -14.07 27.64
N GLU A 33 45.55 -15.28 27.97
CA GLU A 33 44.98 -16.52 27.42
C GLU A 33 43.50 -16.67 27.79
N THR A 34 43.13 -16.27 29.00
CA THR A 34 41.72 -16.28 29.44
C THR A 34 40.88 -15.30 28.63
N LEU A 35 41.35 -14.06 28.46
CA LEU A 35 40.67 -13.03 27.66
C LEU A 35 40.54 -13.42 26.19
N GLN A 36 41.59 -14.00 25.60
CA GLN A 36 41.55 -14.48 24.22
C GLN A 36 40.54 -15.63 24.04
N ARG A 37 40.49 -16.56 24.99
CA ARG A 37 39.51 -17.66 24.98
C ARG A 37 38.08 -17.12 25.12
N GLU A 38 37.86 -16.16 26.01
CA GLU A 38 36.56 -15.48 26.15
C GLU A 38 36.15 -14.75 24.87
N GLU A 39 37.09 -14.05 24.22
CA GLU A 39 36.84 -13.36 22.95
C GLU A 39 36.52 -14.34 21.80
N GLU A 40 37.23 -15.47 21.73
CA GLU A 40 36.98 -16.53 20.74
C GLU A 40 35.59 -17.15 20.94
N VAL A 41 35.22 -17.47 22.18
CA VAL A 41 33.86 -17.93 22.52
C VAL A 41 32.81 -16.89 22.13
N MET A 42 33.05 -15.60 22.39
CA MET A 42 32.14 -14.52 21.99
C MET A 42 32.00 -14.40 20.47
N ARG A 43 33.11 -14.53 19.72
CA ARG A 43 33.11 -14.52 18.24
C ARG A 43 32.35 -15.71 17.67
N ASP A 44 32.52 -16.89 18.25
CA ASP A 44 31.78 -18.09 17.82
C ASP A 44 30.30 -17.96 18.14
N ASN A 45 29.94 -17.44 19.32
CA ASN A 45 28.54 -17.14 19.66
C ASN A 45 27.92 -16.09 18.71
N ALA A 46 28.71 -15.09 18.28
CA ALA A 46 28.27 -14.08 17.32
C ALA A 46 28.08 -14.62 15.90
N ARG A 47 28.78 -15.71 15.53
CA ARG A 47 28.65 -16.40 14.24
C ARG A 47 27.43 -17.31 14.17
N LEU A 48 26.89 -17.76 15.32
CA LEU A 48 25.68 -18.59 15.33
C LEU A 48 24.51 -17.82 14.72
N ASN A 49 23.84 -18.44 13.74
CA ASN A 49 22.60 -17.91 13.20
C ASN A 49 21.54 -17.93 14.31
N LYS A 50 21.01 -16.75 14.67
CA LYS A 50 20.00 -16.57 15.72
C LYS A 50 18.56 -16.69 15.20
N GLU A 51 18.37 -17.21 14.00
CA GLU A 51 17.05 -17.53 13.47
C GLU A 51 16.43 -18.68 14.26
N LEU A 52 15.27 -18.42 14.86
CA LEU A 52 14.47 -19.44 15.52
C LEU A 52 13.87 -20.36 14.45
N ALA A 53 14.16 -21.66 14.55
CA ALA A 53 13.52 -22.65 13.70
C ALA A 53 12.03 -22.75 14.06
N LEU A 54 11.17 -22.60 13.05
CA LEU A 54 9.74 -22.86 13.24
C LEU A 54 9.53 -24.35 13.50
N PRO A 55 8.71 -24.72 14.49
CA PRO A 55 8.39 -26.12 14.75
C PRO A 55 7.68 -26.71 13.51
N GLN A 56 8.09 -27.91 13.12
CA GLN A 56 7.44 -28.64 12.03
C GLN A 56 6.15 -29.30 12.54
N GLY A 57 5.04 -29.06 11.86
CA GLY A 57 3.76 -29.67 12.17
C GLY A 57 3.59 -31.04 11.53
N THR A 58 2.81 -31.92 12.16
CA THR A 58 2.34 -33.18 11.57
C THR A 58 0.98 -32.95 10.91
N SER A 59 0.85 -33.27 9.62
CA SER A 59 -0.44 -33.17 8.92
C SER A 59 -1.34 -34.35 9.28
N TYR A 60 -2.61 -34.06 9.58
CA TYR A 60 -3.66 -35.04 9.79
C TYR A 60 -4.77 -34.82 8.76
N ASP A 61 -5.47 -35.89 8.40
CA ASP A 61 -6.67 -35.83 7.56
C ASP A 61 -7.87 -35.45 8.43
N ILE A 62 -7.97 -34.15 8.74
CA ILE A 62 -8.99 -33.60 9.64
C ILE A 62 -10.36 -33.53 8.94
N ALA A 63 -10.39 -33.51 7.60
CA ALA A 63 -11.62 -33.40 6.82
C ALA A 63 -12.43 -34.70 6.80
N ASN A 64 -11.75 -35.84 6.97
CA ASN A 64 -12.38 -37.15 6.86
C ASN A 64 -13.49 -37.34 7.91
N TYR A 65 -14.72 -37.41 7.41
CA TYR A 65 -15.92 -37.60 8.20
C TYR A 65 -16.66 -38.87 7.76
N ALA A 66 -16.94 -39.75 8.72
CA ALA A 66 -17.82 -40.89 8.53
C ALA A 66 -19.20 -40.55 9.09
N THR A 67 -20.25 -40.81 8.31
CA THR A 67 -21.65 -40.57 8.72
C THR A 67 -21.99 -41.27 10.03
N ILE A 68 -22.64 -40.55 10.94
CA ILE A 68 -23.12 -41.10 12.21
C ILE A 68 -24.17 -42.20 12.00
N LEU A 69 -24.84 -42.21 10.83
CA LEU A 69 -25.82 -43.24 10.48
C LEU A 69 -25.21 -44.65 10.54
N ASN A 70 -23.92 -44.78 10.22
CA ASN A 70 -23.21 -46.06 10.22
C ASN A 70 -22.73 -46.50 11.60
N GLU A 71 -22.78 -45.61 12.61
CA GLU A 71 -22.40 -45.91 14.00
C GLU A 71 -23.60 -46.43 14.84
N PHE A 72 -24.82 -46.27 14.34
CA PHE A 72 -26.01 -46.78 15.05
C PHE A 72 -26.08 -48.31 14.99
N PRO A 73 -26.54 -48.97 16.07
CA PRO A 73 -26.75 -50.42 16.08
C PRO A 73 -27.65 -50.88 14.92
N ASP A 74 -27.33 -52.01 14.32
CA ASP A 74 -28.08 -52.58 13.18
C ASP A 74 -29.59 -52.74 13.45
N THR A 75 -29.99 -52.87 14.72
CA THR A 75 -31.39 -52.92 15.12
C THR A 75 -32.19 -51.73 14.63
N TYR A 76 -31.59 -50.54 14.49
CA TYR A 76 -32.26 -49.33 13.98
C TYR A 76 -32.44 -49.32 12.46
N GLY A 77 -31.66 -50.11 11.72
CA GLY A 77 -31.78 -50.22 10.27
C GLY A 77 -31.38 -48.97 9.48
N VAL A 78 -30.64 -48.04 10.11
CA VAL A 78 -30.24 -46.76 9.51
C VAL A 78 -28.84 -46.79 8.87
N GLY A 79 -27.95 -47.68 9.31
CA GLY A 79 -26.61 -47.82 8.75
C GLY A 79 -26.57 -48.56 7.41
N ILE A 80 -25.35 -48.81 6.93
CA ILE A 80 -25.05 -49.47 5.65
C ILE A 80 -25.74 -50.84 5.48
N SER A 81 -25.89 -51.60 6.57
CA SER A 81 -26.59 -52.89 6.58
C SER A 81 -28.06 -52.73 6.19
N GLY A 82 -28.67 -51.59 6.53
CA GLY A 82 -30.11 -51.38 6.42
C GLY A 82 -30.90 -52.25 7.41
N ILE A 83 -32.20 -52.42 7.18
CA ILE A 83 -33.07 -53.24 8.04
C ILE A 83 -32.71 -54.73 7.89
N ILE A 84 -32.25 -55.33 8.99
CA ILE A 84 -32.00 -56.78 9.10
C ILE A 84 -33.29 -57.48 9.53
N GLY A 85 -33.73 -58.49 8.77
CA GLY A 85 -34.94 -59.28 9.07
C GLY A 85 -36.15 -58.94 8.20
N ASN A 86 -37.36 -58.99 8.77
CA ASN A 86 -38.61 -58.83 8.03
C ASN A 86 -38.91 -57.35 7.73
N LYS A 87 -39.02 -57.01 6.44
CA LYS A 87 -39.27 -55.64 5.98
C LYS A 87 -40.77 -55.38 5.91
N THR A 88 -41.35 -54.82 6.97
CA THR A 88 -42.72 -54.29 6.92
C THR A 88 -42.69 -52.82 6.45
N PRO A 89 -43.73 -52.34 5.74
CA PRO A 89 -43.80 -50.93 5.33
C PRO A 89 -43.66 -49.95 6.50
N GLU A 90 -44.23 -50.30 7.66
CA GLU A 90 -44.12 -49.52 8.89
C GLU A 90 -42.68 -49.43 9.40
N ARG A 91 -41.92 -50.53 9.33
CA ARG A 91 -40.52 -50.56 9.77
C ARG A 91 -39.63 -49.76 8.84
N GLU A 92 -39.88 -49.83 7.54
CA GLU A 92 -39.20 -49.00 6.53
C GLU A 92 -39.48 -47.52 6.74
N ALA A 93 -40.74 -47.13 7.01
CA ALA A 93 -41.11 -45.75 7.29
C ALA A 93 -40.40 -45.20 8.54
N LEU A 94 -40.36 -45.96 9.64
CA LEU A 94 -39.67 -45.55 10.87
C LEU A 94 -38.16 -45.40 10.66
N ALA A 95 -37.53 -46.30 9.91
CA ALA A 95 -36.10 -46.21 9.60
C ALA A 95 -35.80 -44.99 8.72
N LYS A 96 -36.64 -44.70 7.71
CA LYS A 96 -36.52 -43.51 6.87
C LYS A 96 -36.70 -42.22 7.67
N GLN A 97 -37.67 -42.17 8.59
CA GLN A 97 -37.88 -41.02 9.46
C GLN A 97 -36.68 -40.74 10.36
N LEU A 98 -36.09 -41.79 10.96
CA LEU A 98 -34.89 -41.65 11.78
C LEU A 98 -33.67 -41.24 10.95
N LYS A 99 -33.50 -41.81 9.75
CA LYS A 99 -32.44 -41.37 8.82
C LYS A 99 -32.58 -39.88 8.51
N GLY A 100 -33.76 -39.43 8.09
CA GLY A 100 -34.03 -38.02 7.80
C GLY A 100 -33.73 -37.09 8.98
N TYR A 101 -34.12 -37.50 10.20
CA TYR A 101 -33.80 -36.75 11.41
C TYR A 101 -32.27 -36.66 11.67
N LEU A 102 -31.55 -37.77 11.52
CA LEU A 102 -30.11 -37.82 11.78
C LEU A 102 -29.29 -37.10 10.70
N LEU A 103 -29.74 -37.09 9.44
CA LEU A 103 -29.05 -36.39 8.34
C LEU A 103 -28.80 -34.91 8.62
N PHE A 104 -29.74 -34.24 9.31
CA PHE A 104 -29.57 -32.85 9.72
C PHE A 104 -28.33 -32.66 10.60
N PHE A 105 -28.14 -33.51 11.61
CA PHE A 105 -26.97 -33.46 12.49
C PHE A 105 -25.70 -33.92 11.79
N ASP A 106 -25.84 -34.90 10.90
CA ASP A 106 -24.75 -35.44 10.10
C ASP A 106 -24.13 -34.34 9.22
N GLN A 107 -24.96 -33.51 8.59
CA GLN A 107 -24.50 -32.37 7.78
C GLN A 107 -23.82 -31.29 8.64
N ILE A 108 -24.33 -31.01 9.84
CA ILE A 108 -23.69 -30.07 10.79
C ILE A 108 -22.28 -30.57 11.17
N LEU A 109 -22.14 -31.86 11.48
CA LEU A 109 -20.84 -32.45 11.81
C LEU A 109 -19.90 -32.46 10.61
N ALA A 110 -20.38 -32.84 9.43
CA ALA A 110 -19.62 -32.79 8.19
C ALA A 110 -19.10 -31.36 7.94
N GLY A 111 -19.96 -30.35 8.10
CA GLY A 111 -19.60 -28.94 8.05
C GLY A 111 -18.52 -28.56 9.07
N TYR A 112 -18.65 -29.00 10.32
CA TYR A 112 -17.65 -28.76 11.37
C TYR A 112 -16.26 -29.28 11.00
N PHE A 113 -16.15 -30.53 10.52
CA PHE A 113 -14.86 -31.09 10.09
C PHE A 113 -14.28 -30.36 8.88
N LYS A 114 -15.14 -29.94 7.94
CA LYS A 114 -14.71 -29.11 6.81
C LYS A 114 -14.17 -27.76 7.25
N HIS A 115 -14.82 -27.11 8.22
CA HIS A 115 -14.29 -25.87 8.81
C HIS A 115 -12.93 -26.10 9.45
N LEU A 116 -12.77 -27.17 10.24
CA LEU A 116 -11.49 -27.50 10.88
C LEU A 116 -10.36 -27.70 9.87
N GLU A 117 -10.63 -28.33 8.73
CA GLU A 117 -9.68 -28.45 7.62
C GLU A 117 -9.23 -27.06 7.13
N LYS A 118 -10.18 -26.13 7.02
CA LYS A 118 -9.99 -24.79 6.45
C LYS A 118 -9.47 -23.75 7.42
N VAL A 119 -9.43 -24.01 8.73
CA VAL A 119 -8.91 -23.06 9.75
C VAL A 119 -7.52 -22.51 9.38
N LYS A 120 -6.62 -23.35 8.87
CA LYS A 120 -5.26 -22.91 8.48
C LYS A 120 -5.28 -21.89 7.33
N GLU A 121 -6.23 -22.02 6.41
CA GLU A 121 -6.37 -21.15 5.25
C GLU A 121 -7.10 -19.87 5.66
N VAL A 122 -8.14 -19.97 6.51
CA VAL A 122 -8.89 -18.85 7.08
C VAL A 122 -8.00 -17.96 7.97
N LEU A 123 -7.07 -18.54 8.73
CA LEU A 123 -6.10 -17.79 9.56
C LEU A 123 -4.82 -17.42 8.81
N SER A 124 -4.69 -17.79 7.53
CA SER A 124 -3.53 -17.42 6.72
C SER A 124 -3.56 -15.93 6.40
N VAL A 125 -2.40 -15.29 6.34
CA VAL A 125 -2.28 -13.90 5.88
C VAL A 125 -2.54 -13.79 4.38
N ASN A 126 -2.01 -14.73 3.59
CA ASN A 126 -2.15 -14.75 2.13
C ASN A 126 -3.29 -15.69 1.73
N GLY A 127 -4.49 -15.44 2.23
CA GLY A 127 -5.66 -16.26 1.92
C GLY A 127 -6.18 -15.97 0.52
N SER A 128 -6.33 -17.00 -0.32
CA SER A 128 -7.06 -16.89 -1.60
C SER A 128 -8.54 -17.23 -1.46
N LEU A 129 -8.97 -17.62 -0.26
CA LEU A 129 -10.34 -18.02 0.03
C LEU A 129 -11.24 -16.79 0.08
N LYS A 130 -12.26 -16.80 -0.77
CA LYS A 130 -13.31 -15.78 -0.77
C LYS A 130 -14.41 -16.06 0.24
N ARG A 131 -14.53 -17.29 0.74
CA ARG A 131 -15.56 -17.72 1.70
C ARG A 131 -14.96 -17.98 3.07
N THR A 132 -15.77 -17.84 4.12
CA THR A 132 -15.38 -18.11 5.50
C THR A 132 -16.16 -19.25 6.13
N PHE A 133 -17.29 -19.64 5.54
CA PHE A 133 -18.02 -20.86 5.87
C PHE A 133 -17.76 -21.98 4.85
N PHE A 134 -17.78 -23.21 5.34
CA PHE A 134 -17.47 -24.39 4.53
C PHE A 134 -18.33 -25.59 4.92
N THR A 135 -18.69 -26.40 3.94
CA THR A 135 -19.27 -27.71 4.20
C THR A 135 -18.77 -28.74 3.20
N GLN A 136 -19.05 -30.00 3.49
CA GLN A 136 -18.74 -31.11 2.61
C GLN A 136 -19.95 -32.00 2.41
N ALA A 137 -20.01 -32.61 1.23
CA ALA A 137 -21.05 -33.56 0.87
C ALA A 137 -20.97 -34.82 1.75
N LEU A 138 -22.12 -35.29 2.23
CA LEU A 138 -22.22 -36.54 2.97
C LEU A 138 -22.00 -37.74 2.05
N LYS A 139 -21.17 -38.69 2.49
CA LYS A 139 -20.79 -39.88 1.72
C LYS A 139 -21.22 -41.16 2.42
N ASN A 140 -21.36 -42.24 1.63
CA ASN A 140 -21.60 -43.60 2.13
C ASN A 140 -22.95 -43.80 2.88
N ILE A 141 -24.01 -43.13 2.41
CA ILE A 141 -25.37 -43.24 2.98
C ILE A 141 -26.26 -44.05 2.04
N LYS A 142 -26.75 -45.20 2.51
CA LYS A 142 -27.60 -46.10 1.71
C LYS A 142 -29.02 -45.55 1.55
N GLY A 143 -29.48 -45.41 0.31
CA GLY A 143 -30.81 -44.90 -0.02
C GLY A 143 -30.96 -43.40 0.24
N PHE A 144 -29.86 -42.65 0.11
CA PHE A 144 -29.82 -41.22 0.36
C PHE A 144 -30.66 -40.41 -0.65
N GLU A 145 -30.60 -40.77 -1.94
CA GLU A 145 -31.40 -40.17 -3.01
C GLU A 145 -32.92 -40.27 -2.77
N GLU A 146 -33.38 -41.28 -2.01
CA GLU A 146 -34.79 -41.43 -1.65
C GLU A 146 -35.24 -40.44 -0.56
N LEU A 147 -34.30 -39.82 0.16
CA LEU A 147 -34.55 -38.90 1.27
C LEU A 147 -34.32 -37.44 0.85
N VAL A 148 -33.25 -37.20 0.09
CA VAL A 148 -32.87 -35.87 -0.41
C VAL A 148 -32.68 -35.96 -1.92
N PRO A 149 -33.70 -35.63 -2.73
CA PRO A 149 -33.53 -35.53 -4.17
C PRO A 149 -32.63 -34.33 -4.52
N ASP A 150 -31.90 -34.43 -5.63
CA ASP A 150 -31.07 -33.35 -6.20
C ASP A 150 -29.97 -32.81 -5.25
N TYR A 151 -29.39 -33.68 -4.43
CA TYR A 151 -28.30 -33.30 -3.54
C TYR A 151 -27.00 -32.99 -4.30
N LEU A 152 -26.39 -31.86 -3.98
CA LEU A 152 -25.12 -31.42 -4.57
C LEU A 152 -23.95 -32.23 -3.97
N GLU A 153 -23.27 -33.02 -4.82
CA GLU A 153 -22.09 -33.79 -4.41
C GLU A 153 -20.80 -32.95 -4.36
N ASN A 154 -20.80 -31.78 -5.01
CA ASN A 154 -19.67 -30.86 -5.01
C ASN A 154 -19.70 -30.03 -3.72
N ASP A 155 -18.64 -30.12 -2.91
CA ASP A 155 -18.49 -29.38 -1.66
C ASP A 155 -18.66 -27.86 -1.84
N ASP A 156 -18.14 -27.31 -2.94
CA ASP A 156 -18.15 -25.86 -3.17
C ASP A 156 -19.55 -25.37 -3.53
N GLU A 157 -20.24 -26.05 -4.44
CA GLU A 157 -21.63 -25.74 -4.83
C GLU A 157 -22.60 -25.95 -3.65
N LEU A 158 -22.39 -27.00 -2.86
CA LEU A 158 -23.17 -27.25 -1.64
C LEU A 158 -22.94 -26.16 -0.60
N THR A 159 -21.70 -25.66 -0.48
CA THR A 159 -21.39 -24.55 0.42
C THR A 159 -22.08 -23.28 -0.02
N ASP A 160 -22.03 -22.95 -1.32
CA ASP A 160 -22.70 -21.75 -1.85
C ASP A 160 -24.21 -21.87 -1.61
N SER A 161 -24.82 -23.01 -1.95
CA SER A 161 -26.25 -23.25 -1.72
C SER A 161 -26.70 -23.15 -0.25
N LEU A 162 -25.83 -23.43 0.73
CA LEU A 162 -26.20 -23.47 2.14
C LEU A 162 -25.77 -22.21 2.93
N TYR A 163 -24.70 -21.55 2.52
CA TYR A 163 -24.05 -20.50 3.30
C TYR A 163 -23.85 -19.18 2.58
N GLU A 164 -24.03 -19.07 1.25
CA GLU A 164 -23.77 -17.82 0.51
C GLU A 164 -24.48 -16.61 1.12
N GLU A 165 -25.79 -16.72 1.42
CA GLU A 165 -26.55 -15.62 2.04
C GLU A 165 -26.18 -15.34 3.50
N LEU A 166 -25.51 -16.29 4.19
CA LEU A 166 -25.12 -16.19 5.59
C LEU A 166 -23.65 -15.80 5.78
N ASP A 167 -22.84 -15.94 4.74
CA ASP A 167 -21.39 -15.71 4.77
C ASP A 167 -21.07 -14.27 4.37
N ASN A 168 -21.10 -13.35 5.35
CA ASN A 168 -20.45 -12.05 5.17
C ASN A 168 -18.92 -12.23 5.23
N SER A 169 -18.38 -12.75 4.13
CA SER A 169 -17.01 -13.22 4.05
C SER A 169 -15.99 -12.10 4.23
N VAL A 170 -16.28 -10.93 3.67
CA VAL A 170 -15.43 -9.73 3.74
C VAL A 170 -15.36 -9.23 5.18
N GLU A 171 -16.50 -9.06 5.84
CA GLU A 171 -16.54 -8.58 7.24
C GLU A 171 -15.81 -9.55 8.16
N ARG A 172 -16.09 -10.85 8.07
CA ARG A 172 -15.46 -11.87 8.91
C ARG A 172 -13.96 -11.99 8.64
N ARG A 173 -13.54 -11.89 7.38
CA ARG A 173 -12.11 -11.86 7.02
C ARG A 173 -11.42 -10.61 7.59
N ASN A 174 -12.10 -9.47 7.60
CA ASN A 174 -11.60 -8.25 8.20
C ASN A 174 -11.37 -8.41 9.72
N GLU A 175 -12.29 -9.02 10.46
CA GLU A 175 -12.14 -9.34 11.89
C GLU A 175 -10.93 -10.25 12.15
N ILE A 176 -10.73 -11.26 11.31
CA ILE A 176 -9.58 -12.17 11.41
C ILE A 176 -8.28 -11.41 11.19
N LEU A 177 -8.20 -10.55 10.17
CA LEU A 177 -7.01 -9.75 9.92
C LEU A 177 -6.74 -8.77 11.05
N ASP A 178 -7.77 -8.14 11.62
CA ASP A 178 -7.63 -7.28 12.79
C ASP A 178 -7.10 -8.04 14.00
N HIS A 179 -7.58 -9.28 14.23
CA HIS A 179 -7.02 -10.15 15.26
C HIS A 179 -5.52 -10.44 15.00
N LEU A 180 -5.14 -10.75 13.77
CA LEU A 180 -3.73 -11.04 13.42
C LEU A 180 -2.84 -9.79 13.54
N ILE A 181 -3.31 -8.63 13.13
CA ILE A 181 -2.63 -7.33 13.24
C ILE A 181 -2.44 -6.96 14.72
N SER A 182 -3.46 -7.19 15.56
CA SER A 182 -3.41 -6.86 16.98
C SER A 182 -2.32 -7.61 17.75
N ARG A 183 -1.89 -8.79 17.28
CA ARG A 183 -0.75 -9.54 17.87
C ARG A 183 0.56 -8.76 17.82
N PHE A 184 0.65 -7.79 16.91
CA PHE A 184 1.79 -6.91 16.75
C PHE A 184 1.56 -5.52 17.36
N ALA A 185 0.46 -5.32 18.09
CA ALA A 185 0.04 -4.04 18.66
C ALA A 185 -0.16 -2.92 17.61
N GLU A 186 -0.56 -3.30 16.40
CA GLU A 186 -0.87 -2.38 15.30
C GLU A 186 -2.39 -2.20 15.18
N THR A 187 -2.85 -1.08 14.61
CA THR A 187 -4.28 -0.80 14.43
C THR A 187 -4.56 -0.12 13.09
N PHE A 188 -5.62 -0.55 12.40
CA PHE A 188 -6.07 0.03 11.11
C PHE A 188 -7.43 0.74 11.23
N SER A 189 -7.91 1.01 12.44
CA SER A 189 -9.25 1.55 12.68
C SER A 189 -9.45 2.92 12.03
N ASP A 190 -8.54 3.87 12.26
CA ASP A 190 -8.60 5.22 11.68
C ASP A 190 -8.55 5.19 10.15
N TYR A 191 -7.66 4.37 9.60
CA TYR A 191 -7.57 4.12 8.16
C TYR A 191 -8.88 3.58 7.59
N THR A 192 -9.45 2.57 8.25
CA THR A 192 -10.70 1.92 7.81
C THR A 192 -11.86 2.91 7.83
N PHE A 193 -11.96 3.73 8.87
CA PHE A 193 -12.99 4.76 8.99
C PHE A 193 -12.88 5.80 7.86
N LEU A 194 -11.67 6.32 7.62
CA LEU A 194 -11.43 7.30 6.55
C LEU A 194 -11.73 6.71 5.18
N MET A 195 -11.31 5.47 4.91
CA MET A 195 -11.63 4.81 3.66
C MET A 195 -13.14 4.69 3.48
N LYS A 196 -13.90 4.27 4.50
CA LYS A 196 -15.37 4.21 4.45
C LYS A 196 -16.01 5.57 4.19
N SER A 197 -15.46 6.65 4.75
CA SER A 197 -15.91 8.01 4.47
C SER A 197 -15.62 8.42 3.02
N LEU A 198 -14.45 8.05 2.49
CA LEU A 198 -13.98 8.45 1.16
C LEU A 198 -14.61 7.67 0.01
N TYR A 199 -14.83 6.36 0.16
CA TYR A 199 -15.36 5.51 -0.93
C TYR A 199 -16.64 4.74 -0.56
N GLY A 200 -17.24 4.99 0.60
CA GLY A 200 -18.46 4.30 1.02
C GLY A 200 -18.26 2.86 1.49
N LYS A 201 -19.35 2.07 1.49
CA LYS A 201 -19.40 0.75 2.11
C LYS A 201 -18.57 -0.31 1.39
N SER A 202 -18.40 -0.22 0.07
CA SER A 202 -17.65 -1.19 -0.75
C SER A 202 -16.12 -1.11 -0.58
N THR A 203 -15.64 -0.37 0.42
CA THR A 203 -14.21 -0.22 0.73
C THR A 203 -13.60 -1.37 1.48
N ASP A 204 -14.43 -2.24 2.05
CA ASP A 204 -13.94 -3.31 2.89
C ASP A 204 -12.97 -4.22 2.11
N GLU A 205 -13.17 -4.44 0.80
CA GLU A 205 -12.21 -5.15 -0.06
C GLU A 205 -10.82 -4.47 -0.16
N ILE A 206 -10.79 -3.14 -0.34
CA ILE A 206 -9.53 -2.39 -0.45
C ILE A 206 -8.80 -2.39 0.89
N VAL A 207 -9.54 -2.16 1.97
CA VAL A 207 -9.02 -2.21 3.33
C VAL A 207 -8.46 -3.60 3.63
N LEU A 208 -9.19 -4.66 3.24
CA LEU A 208 -8.75 -6.04 3.38
C LEU A 208 -7.42 -6.27 2.65
N SER A 209 -7.34 -5.90 1.38
CA SER A 209 -6.13 -6.04 0.56
C SER A 209 -4.94 -5.32 1.18
N ASN A 210 -5.15 -4.12 1.73
CA ASN A 210 -4.10 -3.35 2.38
C ASN A 210 -3.65 -3.96 3.71
N LYS A 211 -4.57 -4.50 4.52
CA LYS A 211 -4.26 -5.26 5.74
C LYS A 211 -3.45 -6.52 5.43
N GLU A 212 -3.83 -7.27 4.40
CA GLU A 212 -3.09 -8.47 3.95
C GLU A 212 -1.68 -8.13 3.46
N LYS A 213 -1.55 -7.07 2.65
CA LYS A 213 -0.24 -6.57 2.20
C LYS A 213 0.64 -6.11 3.38
N PHE A 214 0.06 -5.41 4.35
CA PHE A 214 0.79 -4.99 5.55
C PHE A 214 1.29 -6.18 6.37
N LEU A 215 0.44 -7.17 6.63
CA LEU A 215 0.80 -8.37 7.38
C LEU A 215 1.82 -9.24 6.65
N SER A 216 1.68 -9.42 5.33
CA SER A 216 2.58 -10.25 4.53
C SER A 216 3.99 -9.67 4.44
N GLU A 217 4.11 -8.33 4.46
CA GLU A 217 5.38 -7.62 4.47
C GLU A 217 5.89 -7.29 5.88
N TYR A 218 5.14 -7.63 6.94
CA TYR A 218 5.35 -7.13 8.31
C TYR A 218 6.76 -7.39 8.84
N LYS A 219 7.38 -8.54 8.48
CA LYS A 219 8.76 -8.85 8.85
C LYS A 219 9.72 -7.72 8.47
N SER A 220 9.59 -7.20 7.23
CA SER A 220 10.42 -6.09 6.75
C SER A 220 9.98 -4.75 7.35
N LEU A 221 8.67 -4.50 7.45
CA LEU A 221 8.14 -3.24 7.99
C LEU A 221 8.52 -3.03 9.47
N SER A 222 8.65 -4.11 10.23
CA SER A 222 9.04 -4.08 11.63
C SER A 222 10.56 -4.06 11.81
N LYS A 223 11.27 -5.06 11.25
CA LYS A 223 12.72 -5.21 11.44
C LYS A 223 13.51 -4.05 10.83
N ASP A 224 13.11 -3.60 9.65
CA ASP A 224 13.89 -2.65 8.86
C ASP A 224 13.45 -1.21 9.10
N ARG A 225 12.60 -0.93 10.12
CA ARG A 225 12.04 0.41 10.40
C ARG A 225 13.09 1.52 10.46
N GLY A 226 14.25 1.24 11.08
CA GLY A 226 15.37 2.17 11.20
C GLY A 226 16.40 2.11 10.06
N LEU A 227 16.12 1.35 8.99
CA LEU A 227 17.02 1.22 7.85
C LEU A 227 16.90 2.46 6.95
N GLY A 228 18.03 3.10 6.65
CA GLY A 228 18.11 4.20 5.69
C GLY A 228 18.16 3.71 4.23
N TYR A 229 18.19 4.65 3.29
CA TYR A 229 18.42 4.35 1.88
C TYR A 229 19.78 3.67 1.65
N ASN A 230 19.83 2.64 0.79
CA ASN A 230 21.10 1.99 0.47
C ASN A 230 21.86 2.71 -0.64
N TYR A 231 22.80 3.58 -0.26
CA TYR A 231 23.66 4.33 -1.18
C TYR A 231 24.79 3.49 -1.82
N THR A 232 24.95 2.21 -1.47
CA THR A 232 25.97 1.36 -2.11
C THR A 232 25.51 0.81 -3.46
N LEU A 233 24.24 0.98 -3.81
CA LEU A 233 23.67 0.55 -5.09
C LEU A 233 23.81 1.69 -6.10
N PHE A 234 24.59 1.47 -7.16
CA PHE A 234 24.99 2.53 -8.10
C PHE A 234 24.57 2.27 -9.55
N ALA A 235 23.96 1.11 -9.86
CA ALA A 235 23.40 0.88 -11.18
C ALA A 235 22.17 1.76 -11.38
N ASP A 236 21.95 2.29 -12.58
CA ASP A 236 20.81 3.18 -12.83
C ASP A 236 19.45 2.46 -12.60
N SER A 237 19.43 1.13 -12.75
CA SER A 237 18.28 0.28 -12.42
C SER A 237 17.99 0.15 -10.93
N ASP A 238 18.93 0.51 -10.05
CA ASP A 238 18.80 0.39 -8.59
C ASP A 238 18.30 1.69 -7.93
N LEU A 239 18.42 2.82 -8.64
CA LEU A 239 18.18 4.16 -8.10
C LEU A 239 16.73 4.64 -8.25
N TRP A 240 16.07 4.25 -9.35
CA TRP A 240 14.73 4.72 -9.70
C TRP A 240 13.85 3.57 -10.19
N ASN A 241 12.55 3.65 -9.91
CA ASN A 241 11.57 2.57 -10.02
C ASN A 241 11.96 1.33 -9.19
N THR A 242 12.48 1.54 -7.98
CA THR A 242 12.99 0.46 -7.12
C THR A 242 12.38 0.47 -5.72
N ASN A 243 12.59 -0.64 -5.01
CA ASN A 243 12.25 -0.80 -3.59
C ASN A 243 13.38 -0.32 -2.66
N ASN A 244 14.43 0.32 -3.19
CA ASN A 244 15.50 0.90 -2.37
C ASN A 244 14.99 2.22 -1.76
N ILE A 245 14.27 2.11 -0.66
CA ILE A 245 13.72 3.25 0.10
C ILE A 245 14.02 3.05 1.57
N SER A 246 13.92 4.12 2.37
CA SER A 246 14.06 3.98 3.82
C SER A 246 12.95 3.10 4.41
N GLY A 247 13.25 2.36 5.47
CA GLY A 247 12.28 1.48 6.11
C GLY A 247 11.10 2.23 6.73
N VAL A 248 11.34 3.44 7.25
CA VAL A 248 10.28 4.32 7.75
C VAL A 248 9.36 4.78 6.61
N GLN A 249 9.90 5.16 5.45
CA GLN A 249 9.10 5.51 4.26
C GLN A 249 8.26 4.33 3.80
N LYS A 250 8.84 3.12 3.74
CA LYS A 250 8.12 1.89 3.38
C LYS A 250 6.95 1.63 4.34
N ARG A 251 7.21 1.76 5.64
CA ARG A 251 6.21 1.52 6.69
C ARG A 251 5.09 2.55 6.66
N ILE A 252 5.41 3.85 6.58
CA ILE A 252 4.41 4.91 6.43
C ILE A 252 3.56 4.65 5.19
N ALA A 253 4.17 4.34 4.05
CA ALA A 253 3.43 4.07 2.82
C ALA A 253 2.41 2.93 2.99
N ARG A 254 2.77 1.84 3.68
CA ARG A 254 1.83 0.73 3.95
C ARG A 254 0.73 1.09 4.94
N LEU A 255 1.02 1.88 5.97
CA LEU A 255 0.00 2.36 6.93
C LEU A 255 -1.00 3.30 6.26
N LEU A 256 -0.56 4.12 5.31
CA LEU A 256 -1.44 4.98 4.49
C LEU A 256 -2.18 4.22 3.39
N GLY A 257 -1.94 2.91 3.24
CA GLY A 257 -2.52 2.11 2.16
C GLY A 257 -2.01 2.51 0.77
N VAL A 258 -0.80 3.07 0.65
CA VAL A 258 -0.16 3.38 -0.64
C VAL A 258 0.19 2.06 -1.32
N LYS A 259 -0.41 1.83 -2.49
CA LYS A 259 -0.27 0.59 -3.26
C LYS A 259 1.17 0.36 -3.73
N ASN A 260 1.77 1.39 -4.33
CA ASN A 260 3.14 1.35 -4.84
C ASN A 260 4.02 2.37 -4.10
N TYR A 261 4.88 1.88 -3.20
CA TYR A 261 5.83 2.71 -2.45
C TYR A 261 7.18 2.89 -3.16
N GLN A 262 7.37 2.35 -4.36
CA GLN A 262 8.65 2.42 -5.07
C GLN A 262 9.09 3.86 -5.27
N GLN A 263 10.41 4.05 -5.27
CA GLN A 263 11.04 5.31 -5.60
C GLN A 263 10.86 5.59 -7.11
N ARG A 264 9.73 6.20 -7.50
CA ARG A 264 9.32 6.39 -8.90
C ARG A 264 8.91 7.83 -9.16
N SER A 265 8.71 8.19 -10.43
CA SER A 265 8.12 9.47 -10.80
C SER A 265 6.62 9.46 -10.52
N LEU A 266 6.16 10.43 -9.75
CA LEU A 266 4.76 10.70 -9.41
C LEU A 266 4.22 11.87 -10.22
N SER A 267 5.10 12.78 -10.68
CA SER A 267 4.76 13.88 -11.61
C SER A 267 4.11 13.43 -12.92
N GLN A 268 4.47 12.22 -13.38
CA GLN A 268 3.87 11.58 -14.56
C GLN A 268 2.58 10.86 -14.16
N SER A 269 1.47 11.59 -14.15
CA SER A 269 0.17 11.03 -13.83
C SER A 269 -0.46 10.30 -15.04
N PRO A 270 -1.13 9.15 -14.82
CA PRO A 270 -2.01 8.53 -15.82
C PRO A 270 -3.22 9.38 -16.20
N VAL A 271 -3.54 10.40 -15.40
CA VAL A 271 -4.63 11.34 -15.63
C VAL A 271 -4.10 12.56 -16.37
N SER A 272 -4.81 12.99 -17.41
CA SER A 272 -4.54 14.23 -18.13
C SER A 272 -5.81 15.09 -18.14
N ILE A 273 -5.71 16.30 -17.60
CA ILE A 273 -6.73 17.34 -17.80
C ILE A 273 -6.31 18.18 -19.02
N ILE A 274 -7.24 18.36 -19.94
CA ILE A 274 -7.04 19.01 -21.24
C ILE A 274 -7.82 20.32 -21.22
N LYS A 275 -7.08 21.43 -21.31
CA LYS A 275 -7.63 22.77 -21.51
C LYS A 275 -7.77 23.05 -23.02
N THR A 276 -8.98 23.39 -23.45
CA THR A 276 -9.29 23.83 -24.82
C THR A 276 -9.90 25.22 -24.77
N GLU A 277 -9.37 26.15 -25.55
CA GLU A 277 -9.95 27.49 -25.66
C GLU A 277 -10.86 27.57 -26.89
N ASN A 278 -12.08 28.08 -26.70
CA ASN A 278 -13.00 28.34 -27.80
C ASN A 278 -12.59 29.62 -28.54
N SER A 279 -13.18 29.84 -29.73
CA SER A 279 -12.93 31.03 -30.57
C SER A 279 -13.19 32.39 -29.88
N GLU A 280 -13.87 32.39 -28.73
CA GLU A 280 -14.14 33.57 -27.88
C GLU A 280 -13.13 33.75 -26.74
N GLY A 281 -12.07 32.92 -26.65
CA GLY A 281 -11.08 32.97 -25.57
C GLY A 281 -11.56 32.38 -24.23
N LYS A 282 -12.72 31.73 -24.20
CA LYS A 282 -13.21 31.00 -23.02
C LYS A 282 -12.55 29.63 -22.94
N ALA A 283 -11.88 29.36 -21.83
CA ALA A 283 -11.30 28.06 -21.54
C ALA A 283 -12.39 27.04 -21.18
N SER A 284 -12.23 25.82 -21.69
CA SER A 284 -13.02 24.65 -21.33
C SER A 284 -12.08 23.51 -20.96
N TYR A 285 -12.46 22.72 -19.98
CA TYR A 285 -11.66 21.66 -19.39
C TYR A 285 -12.34 20.31 -19.60
N THR A 286 -11.58 19.34 -20.04
CA THR A 286 -11.98 17.92 -20.13
C THR A 286 -10.89 17.06 -19.53
N TRP A 287 -11.16 15.81 -19.22
CA TRP A 287 -10.14 14.92 -18.64
C TRP A 287 -10.17 13.55 -19.30
N LYS A 288 -9.01 12.87 -19.27
CA LYS A 288 -8.83 11.50 -19.73
C LYS A 288 -7.91 10.76 -18.77
N ILE A 289 -8.18 9.48 -18.55
CA ILE A 289 -7.34 8.57 -17.77
C ILE A 289 -6.78 7.53 -18.73
N LYS A 290 -5.49 7.26 -18.59
CA LYS A 290 -4.79 6.22 -19.33
C LYS A 290 -4.37 5.08 -18.42
N ASP A 291 -4.22 3.90 -18.99
CA ASP A 291 -3.54 2.77 -18.35
C ASP A 291 -2.01 2.86 -18.50
N ALA A 292 -1.30 1.85 -18.00
CA ALA A 292 0.15 1.75 -18.11
C ALA A 292 0.65 1.58 -19.56
N GLU A 293 -0.21 1.10 -20.47
CA GLU A 293 0.06 0.95 -21.91
C GLU A 293 -0.28 2.21 -22.71
N SER A 294 -0.69 3.30 -22.03
CA SER A 294 -1.14 4.56 -22.62
C SER A 294 -2.45 4.48 -23.40
N ASN A 295 -3.24 3.43 -23.24
CA ASN A 295 -4.61 3.35 -23.76
C ASN A 295 -5.54 4.22 -22.92
N ILE A 296 -6.49 4.90 -23.56
CA ILE A 296 -7.51 5.69 -22.84
C ILE A 296 -8.54 4.72 -22.26
N ILE A 297 -8.60 4.65 -20.93
CA ILE A 297 -9.55 3.81 -20.20
C ILE A 297 -10.78 4.58 -19.76
N LEU A 298 -10.70 5.89 -19.55
CA LEU A 298 -11.85 6.66 -19.13
C LEU A 298 -11.71 8.09 -19.64
N SER A 299 -12.82 8.68 -20.05
CA SER A 299 -12.85 10.07 -20.50
C SER A 299 -14.12 10.78 -20.06
N SER A 300 -13.97 12.08 -19.80
CA SER A 300 -15.10 12.97 -19.51
C SER A 300 -16.11 12.98 -20.65
N VAL A 301 -17.40 12.92 -20.31
CA VAL A 301 -18.49 13.14 -21.28
C VAL A 301 -18.75 14.64 -21.47
N ASN A 302 -18.62 15.42 -20.40
CA ASN A 302 -18.92 16.84 -20.40
C ASN A 302 -17.66 17.70 -20.51
N THR A 303 -17.85 18.96 -20.89
CA THR A 303 -16.82 20.00 -20.82
C THR A 303 -17.15 20.98 -19.70
N TYR A 304 -16.13 21.40 -18.96
CA TYR A 304 -16.30 22.25 -17.77
C TYR A 304 -15.67 23.62 -18.00
N GLN A 305 -16.23 24.68 -17.43
CA GLN A 305 -15.67 26.03 -17.55
C GLN A 305 -14.50 26.28 -16.59
N ILE A 306 -14.38 25.47 -15.54
CA ILE A 306 -13.39 25.59 -14.47
C ILE A 306 -12.72 24.23 -14.28
N GLU A 307 -11.40 24.23 -14.11
CA GLU A 307 -10.60 23.02 -13.87
C GLU A 307 -11.08 22.23 -12.65
N TYR A 308 -11.44 22.94 -11.57
CA TYR A 308 -11.94 22.31 -10.35
C TYR A 308 -13.18 21.44 -10.61
N ALA A 309 -14.14 21.93 -11.40
CA ALA A 309 -15.33 21.16 -11.73
C ALA A 309 -14.99 19.90 -12.55
N ALA A 310 -14.01 19.99 -13.46
CA ALA A 310 -13.49 18.83 -14.18
C ALA A 310 -12.79 17.83 -13.23
N THR A 311 -12.01 18.32 -12.28
CA THR A 311 -11.31 17.48 -11.27
C THR A 311 -12.29 16.82 -10.31
N LYS A 312 -13.33 17.54 -9.86
CA LYS A 312 -14.40 16.97 -9.03
C LYS A 312 -15.12 15.85 -9.78
N ASN A 313 -15.47 16.08 -11.05
CA ASN A 313 -16.12 15.06 -11.88
C ASN A 313 -15.21 13.85 -12.16
N LEU A 314 -13.91 14.05 -12.40
CA LEU A 314 -12.92 12.99 -12.50
C LEU A 314 -12.87 12.14 -11.23
N ASN A 315 -12.73 12.81 -10.09
CA ASN A 315 -12.67 12.20 -8.77
C ASN A 315 -13.93 11.36 -8.50
N GLU A 316 -15.09 11.88 -8.86
CA GLU A 316 -16.37 11.17 -8.81
C GLU A 316 -16.38 9.93 -9.71
N ALA A 317 -15.88 10.02 -10.95
CA ALA A 317 -15.80 8.88 -11.86
C ALA A 317 -14.96 7.73 -11.29
N ILE A 318 -13.83 8.07 -10.65
CA ILE A 318 -12.94 7.12 -9.98
C ILE A 318 -13.66 6.50 -8.78
N TYR A 319 -14.30 7.33 -7.95
CA TYR A 319 -15.09 6.89 -6.80
C TYR A 319 -16.17 5.90 -7.22
N GLN A 320 -17.04 6.27 -8.16
CA GLN A 320 -18.16 5.44 -8.62
C GLN A 320 -17.70 4.10 -9.19
N THR A 321 -16.53 4.06 -9.84
CA THR A 321 -15.94 2.81 -10.35
C THR A 321 -15.39 1.93 -9.21
N ILE A 322 -14.77 2.54 -8.19
CA ILE A 322 -14.23 1.82 -7.03
C ILE A 322 -15.34 1.22 -6.16
N GLN A 323 -16.52 1.85 -6.12
CA GLN A 323 -17.67 1.37 -5.33
C GLN A 323 -18.28 0.06 -5.81
N ILE A 324 -17.97 -0.37 -7.03
CA ILE A 324 -18.56 -1.58 -7.61
C ILE A 324 -17.97 -2.80 -6.91
N ASP A 325 -18.77 -3.48 -6.09
CA ASP A 325 -18.39 -4.72 -5.40
C ASP A 325 -18.01 -5.82 -6.41
N GLN A 326 -16.95 -6.58 -6.10
CA GLN A 326 -16.39 -7.55 -7.05
C GLN A 326 -17.30 -8.78 -7.21
N GLU A 327 -18.00 -9.19 -6.16
CA GLU A 327 -18.93 -10.32 -6.21
C GLU A 327 -20.21 -9.96 -6.95
N ASP A 328 -20.79 -8.80 -6.65
CA ASP A 328 -21.92 -8.25 -7.39
C ASP A 328 -21.60 -8.10 -8.88
N LEU A 329 -20.39 -7.63 -9.19
CA LEU A 329 -19.90 -7.52 -10.55
C LEU A 329 -19.87 -8.88 -11.26
N GLU A 330 -19.24 -9.90 -10.67
CA GLU A 330 -19.16 -11.22 -11.31
C GLU A 330 -20.53 -11.88 -11.45
N ASN A 331 -21.41 -11.71 -10.47
CA ASN A 331 -22.78 -12.21 -10.52
C ASN A 331 -23.60 -11.51 -11.62
N ALA A 332 -23.40 -10.21 -11.82
CA ALA A 332 -24.00 -9.48 -12.92
C ALA A 332 -23.43 -9.90 -14.29
N LEU A 333 -22.11 -10.07 -14.41
CA LEU A 333 -21.46 -10.50 -15.67
C LEU A 333 -21.82 -11.92 -16.08
N LYS A 334 -22.09 -12.83 -15.12
CA LYS A 334 -22.58 -14.19 -15.39
C LYS A 334 -23.97 -14.21 -16.02
N LYS A 335 -24.84 -13.24 -15.69
CA LYS A 335 -26.19 -13.13 -16.25
C LYS A 335 -26.18 -12.73 -17.74
N LEU A 336 -25.12 -12.06 -18.19
CA LEU A 336 -24.97 -11.63 -19.57
C LEU A 336 -24.61 -12.81 -20.49
N ASP A 337 -25.55 -13.69 -20.83
CA ASP A 337 -25.29 -14.83 -21.71
C ASP A 337 -25.26 -14.41 -23.20
N GLU A 338 -24.21 -14.81 -23.92
CA GLU A 338 -24.06 -14.57 -25.36
C GLU A 338 -24.98 -15.45 -26.21
N ASP A 339 -25.31 -16.64 -25.70
CA ASP A 339 -26.11 -17.64 -26.41
C ASP A 339 -27.62 -17.42 -26.22
N ASP A 340 -28.02 -16.53 -25.30
CA ASP A 340 -29.41 -16.11 -25.09
C ASP A 340 -29.75 -14.90 -25.99
N PRO A 341 -30.60 -15.06 -27.03
CA PRO A 341 -30.98 -13.97 -27.92
C PRO A 341 -31.67 -12.80 -27.19
N ASP A 342 -32.31 -13.08 -26.06
CA ASP A 342 -33.05 -12.11 -25.25
C ASP A 342 -32.09 -11.14 -24.51
N THR A 343 -30.85 -11.58 -24.21
CA THR A 343 -29.83 -10.75 -23.53
C THR A 343 -29.48 -9.49 -24.31
N ILE A 344 -29.27 -9.60 -25.63
CA ILE A 344 -28.89 -8.45 -26.46
C ILE A 344 -30.05 -7.46 -26.59
N GLU A 345 -31.28 -7.96 -26.67
CA GLU A 345 -32.48 -7.12 -26.76
C GLU A 345 -32.75 -6.38 -25.45
N LYS A 346 -32.63 -7.08 -24.30
CA LYS A 346 -32.69 -6.48 -22.96
C LYS A 346 -31.63 -5.40 -22.75
N LEU A 347 -30.39 -5.64 -23.20
CA LEU A 347 -29.31 -4.65 -23.13
C LEU A 347 -29.60 -3.41 -23.98
N LYS A 348 -30.09 -3.59 -25.22
CA LYS A 348 -30.42 -2.47 -26.13
C LYS A 348 -31.53 -1.58 -25.57
N ASN A 349 -32.56 -2.18 -24.99
CA ASN A 349 -33.70 -1.45 -24.44
C ASN A 349 -33.48 -1.03 -22.98
N CYS A 350 -32.38 -1.46 -22.35
CA CYS A 350 -32.14 -1.37 -20.91
C CYS A 350 -33.38 -1.75 -20.10
N GLN A 351 -34.00 -2.89 -20.44
CA GLN A 351 -35.21 -3.33 -19.79
C GLN A 351 -34.90 -3.72 -18.33
N ASP A 352 -35.71 -3.27 -17.38
CA ASP A 352 -35.58 -3.59 -15.94
C ASP A 352 -34.16 -3.32 -15.38
N ASP A 353 -33.50 -2.25 -15.84
CA ASP A 353 -32.12 -1.90 -15.47
C ASP A 353 -31.09 -3.00 -15.81
N TYR A 354 -31.38 -3.92 -16.73
CA TYR A 354 -30.48 -5.01 -17.14
C TYR A 354 -29.16 -4.51 -17.77
N CYS A 355 -29.14 -3.27 -18.25
CA CYS A 355 -27.92 -2.63 -18.75
C CYS A 355 -27.03 -2.05 -17.65
N LEU A 356 -27.46 -2.08 -16.38
CA LEU A 356 -26.77 -1.47 -15.27
C LEU A 356 -26.09 -2.54 -14.40
N ILE A 357 -24.79 -2.35 -14.15
CA ILE A 357 -23.99 -3.18 -13.25
C ILE A 357 -23.34 -2.26 -12.22
N GLY A 358 -23.92 -2.18 -11.02
CA GLY A 358 -23.55 -1.16 -10.04
C GLY A 358 -23.69 0.24 -10.65
N ASN A 359 -22.56 0.93 -10.80
CA ASN A 359 -22.49 2.28 -11.38
C ASN A 359 -22.01 2.29 -12.85
N ILE A 360 -21.99 1.13 -13.52
CA ILE A 360 -21.67 0.99 -14.94
C ILE A 360 -22.95 0.79 -15.76
N LYS A 361 -23.17 1.66 -16.74
CA LYS A 361 -24.25 1.54 -17.72
C LYS A 361 -23.71 1.07 -19.07
N ILE A 362 -24.09 -0.14 -19.48
CA ILE A 362 -23.74 -0.73 -20.77
C ILE A 362 -24.55 -0.08 -21.88
N ARG A 363 -23.89 0.22 -23.00
CA ARG A 363 -24.49 0.77 -24.21
C ARG A 363 -24.17 -0.05 -25.43
N VAL A 364 -25.17 -0.24 -26.28
CA VAL A 364 -25.04 -0.90 -27.59
C VAL A 364 -25.16 0.16 -28.68
N SER A 365 -24.13 0.29 -29.50
CA SER A 365 -24.11 1.18 -30.66
C SER A 365 -25.04 0.68 -31.77
N ALA A 366 -25.41 1.56 -32.72
CA ALA A 366 -26.24 1.18 -33.87
C ALA A 366 -25.62 0.06 -34.73
N GLY A 367 -24.29 -0.08 -34.70
CA GLY A 367 -23.57 -1.16 -35.40
C GLY A 367 -23.50 -2.49 -34.63
N GLY A 368 -24.09 -2.58 -33.42
CA GLY A 368 -24.04 -3.77 -32.58
C GLY A 368 -22.81 -3.89 -31.68
N ASN A 369 -21.90 -2.91 -31.70
CA ASN A 369 -20.72 -2.88 -30.83
C ASN A 369 -21.05 -2.30 -29.44
N TYR A 370 -20.26 -2.63 -28.43
CA TYR A 370 -20.52 -2.33 -27.02
C TYR A 370 -19.54 -1.31 -26.43
N TYR A 371 -20.05 -0.36 -25.66
CA TYR A 371 -19.24 0.53 -24.82
C TYR A 371 -19.97 0.72 -23.49
N PHE A 372 -19.36 1.39 -22.52
CA PHE A 372 -20.05 1.65 -21.26
C PHE A 372 -19.77 3.04 -20.71
N GLU A 373 -20.68 3.47 -19.86
CA GLU A 373 -20.71 4.78 -19.22
C GLU A 373 -20.67 4.58 -17.70
N ILE A 374 -19.96 5.44 -16.99
CA ILE A 374 -20.01 5.52 -15.52
C ILE A 374 -21.09 6.53 -15.16
N VAL A 375 -22.01 6.12 -14.29
CA VAL A 375 -23.10 6.97 -13.79
C VAL A 375 -22.85 7.36 -12.35
N ASP A 376 -23.42 8.50 -11.95
CA ASP A 376 -23.47 8.91 -10.54
C ASP A 376 -24.48 8.07 -9.75
N ASP A 377 -24.45 8.22 -8.43
CA ASP A 377 -25.36 7.56 -7.48
C ASP A 377 -26.72 8.28 -7.34
N THR A 378 -26.98 9.31 -8.15
CA THR A 378 -28.24 10.05 -8.09
C THR A 378 -29.39 9.22 -8.67
N VAL A 379 -30.63 9.59 -8.31
CA VAL A 379 -31.83 8.93 -8.84
C VAL A 379 -31.89 8.98 -10.38
N GLU A 380 -31.36 10.04 -10.98
CA GLU A 380 -31.33 10.25 -12.43
C GLU A 380 -30.17 9.51 -13.13
N LYS A 381 -29.19 8.99 -12.36
CA LYS A 381 -28.01 8.25 -12.83
C LYS A 381 -27.31 9.01 -13.97
N ASN A 382 -26.87 10.23 -13.68
CA ASN A 382 -26.24 11.10 -14.68
C ASN A 382 -24.93 10.50 -15.15
N ILE A 383 -24.66 10.63 -16.45
CA ILE A 383 -23.45 10.11 -17.06
C ILE A 383 -22.28 11.04 -16.71
N ILE A 384 -21.31 10.49 -15.99
CA ILE A 384 -20.10 11.19 -15.58
C ILE A 384 -18.98 10.96 -16.62
N ALA A 385 -18.78 9.70 -17.00
CA ALA A 385 -17.64 9.31 -17.80
C ALA A 385 -17.98 8.19 -18.78
N THR A 386 -17.13 8.00 -19.79
CA THR A 386 -17.31 6.96 -20.79
C THR A 386 -16.02 6.19 -21.06
N HIS A 387 -16.18 4.91 -21.37
CA HIS A 387 -15.12 4.00 -21.79
C HIS A 387 -15.40 3.46 -23.20
N LYS A 388 -14.38 3.47 -24.07
CA LYS A 388 -14.43 2.92 -25.45
C LYS A 388 -15.56 3.46 -26.34
N MET A 389 -16.15 4.62 -26.04
CA MET A 389 -17.19 5.23 -26.90
C MET A 389 -16.73 5.45 -28.35
N THR A 390 -15.45 5.80 -28.56
CA THR A 390 -14.88 6.04 -29.90
C THR A 390 -14.31 4.79 -30.57
N ASN A 391 -14.05 3.73 -29.81
CA ASN A 391 -13.60 2.43 -30.33
C ASN A 391 -14.25 1.29 -29.54
N PRO A 392 -15.55 1.02 -29.76
CA PRO A 392 -16.33 0.09 -28.94
C PRO A 392 -15.91 -1.38 -29.13
N TYR A 393 -16.17 -2.22 -28.14
CA TYR A 393 -15.94 -3.67 -28.18
C TYR A 393 -16.84 -4.35 -29.21
N SER A 394 -16.30 -5.35 -29.90
CA SER A 394 -17.05 -6.04 -30.97
C SER A 394 -17.88 -7.22 -30.45
N THR A 395 -17.48 -7.80 -29.33
CA THR A 395 -18.18 -8.94 -28.70
C THR A 395 -18.58 -8.62 -27.25
N LEU A 396 -19.56 -9.37 -26.73
CA LEU A 396 -20.01 -9.21 -25.35
C LEU A 396 -18.95 -9.75 -24.37
N GLN A 397 -18.23 -10.81 -24.74
CA GLN A 397 -17.12 -11.35 -23.95
C GLN A 397 -15.99 -10.33 -23.79
N GLU A 398 -15.60 -9.64 -24.87
CA GLU A 398 -14.62 -8.54 -24.79
C GLU A 398 -15.11 -7.41 -23.87
N LEU A 399 -16.41 -7.09 -23.89
CA LEU A 399 -17.00 -6.12 -22.97
C LEU A 399 -16.88 -6.59 -21.51
N LYS A 400 -17.23 -7.85 -21.23
CA LYS A 400 -17.13 -8.41 -19.86
C LYS A 400 -15.70 -8.33 -19.34
N ASP A 401 -14.74 -8.72 -20.17
CA ASP A 401 -13.32 -8.70 -19.80
C ASP A 401 -12.83 -7.25 -19.63
N GLY A 402 -13.26 -6.32 -20.49
CA GLY A 402 -12.99 -4.89 -20.36
C GLY A 402 -13.53 -4.26 -19.08
N ILE A 403 -14.77 -4.62 -18.68
CA ILE A 403 -15.36 -4.18 -17.41
C ILE A 403 -14.54 -4.70 -16.22
N ARG A 404 -14.18 -6.00 -16.22
CA ARG A 404 -13.33 -6.59 -15.17
C ARG A 404 -11.99 -5.88 -15.06
N GLU A 405 -11.34 -5.63 -16.19
CA GLU A 405 -10.04 -4.96 -16.24
C GLU A 405 -10.11 -3.55 -15.66
N ILE A 406 -11.16 -2.78 -15.97
CA ILE A 406 -11.31 -1.41 -15.47
C ILE A 406 -11.57 -1.36 -13.97
N VAL A 407 -12.51 -2.18 -13.48
CA VAL A 407 -12.80 -2.23 -12.04
C VAL A 407 -11.55 -2.69 -11.29
N ARG A 408 -10.85 -3.72 -11.79
CA ARG A 408 -9.58 -4.19 -11.22
C ARG A 408 -8.52 -3.09 -11.24
N TYR A 409 -8.38 -2.38 -12.35
CA TYR A 409 -7.39 -1.31 -12.49
C TYR A 409 -7.60 -0.23 -11.43
N PHE A 410 -8.80 0.35 -11.32
CA PHE A 410 -9.04 1.40 -10.32
C PHE A 410 -8.90 0.90 -8.88
N LYS A 411 -9.39 -0.31 -8.57
CA LYS A 411 -9.27 -0.90 -7.23
C LYS A 411 -7.84 -1.25 -6.83
N TYR A 412 -7.03 -1.82 -7.73
CA TYR A 412 -5.77 -2.47 -7.36
C TYR A 412 -4.51 -1.92 -8.01
N ASP A 413 -4.59 -1.34 -9.22
CA ASP A 413 -3.41 -0.95 -10.01
C ASP A 413 -3.22 0.57 -10.11
N PHE A 414 -4.32 1.32 -10.25
CA PHE A 414 -4.32 2.77 -10.36
C PHE A 414 -3.72 3.39 -9.09
N THR A 415 -2.65 4.16 -9.27
CA THR A 415 -1.97 4.86 -8.19
C THR A 415 -1.25 6.12 -8.68
N GLU A 416 -1.68 7.25 -8.17
CA GLU A 416 -0.99 8.54 -8.26
C GLU A 416 -0.23 8.88 -6.97
N GLU A 417 -0.26 7.94 -6.02
CA GLU A 417 0.24 8.13 -4.68
C GLU A 417 1.67 7.60 -4.57
N GLY A 418 2.40 8.20 -3.64
CA GLY A 418 3.76 7.85 -3.31
C GLY A 418 4.27 8.81 -2.24
N ILE A 419 5.47 8.53 -1.74
CA ILE A 419 6.09 9.30 -0.67
C ILE A 419 7.57 9.41 -1.01
N PHE A 420 8.12 10.61 -0.94
CA PHE A 420 9.57 10.82 -0.92
C PHE A 420 10.00 11.28 0.47
N LEU A 421 11.10 10.72 0.96
CA LEU A 421 11.70 11.13 2.23
C LEU A 421 13.13 11.57 1.97
N VAL A 422 13.44 12.80 2.36
CA VAL A 422 14.77 13.40 2.20
C VAL A 422 15.37 13.66 3.58
N GLU A 423 16.50 13.01 3.85
CA GLU A 423 17.27 13.19 5.08
C GLU A 423 18.20 14.40 4.94
N HIS A 424 17.95 15.46 5.71
CA HIS A 424 18.71 16.71 5.53
C HIS A 424 20.18 16.54 5.93
N LEU A 425 20.49 15.70 6.91
CA LEU A 425 21.87 15.43 7.33
C LEU A 425 22.78 15.01 6.17
N LEU A 426 22.23 14.33 5.15
CA LEU A 426 22.97 13.86 3.98
C LEU A 426 23.19 14.93 2.91
N LEU A 427 22.44 16.04 2.98
CA LEU A 427 22.56 17.21 2.13
C LEU A 427 23.60 18.21 2.64
N LYS A 428 24.15 18.00 3.84
CA LYS A 428 25.20 18.86 4.37
C LYS A 428 26.42 18.81 3.42
N PRO A 429 26.85 19.94 2.85
CA PRO A 429 28.01 19.96 1.97
C PRO A 429 29.24 19.42 2.69
N THR A 430 29.98 18.51 2.05
CA THR A 430 31.28 18.05 2.54
C THR A 430 32.38 18.96 1.99
N ALA A 431 32.74 20.01 2.72
CA ALA A 431 33.98 20.74 2.42
C ALA A 431 35.18 19.83 2.66
N LYS A 432 36.07 19.74 1.66
CA LYS A 432 37.50 19.50 1.90
C LYS A 432 38.23 20.79 2.29
N ASP A 433 37.52 21.91 2.41
CA ASP A 433 38.09 23.20 2.74
C ASP A 433 38.12 23.44 4.25
N TYR A 434 39.18 22.95 4.89
CA TYR A 434 39.43 23.08 6.34
C TYR A 434 39.51 24.53 6.84
N LYS A 435 39.53 25.54 5.94
CA LYS A 435 39.58 26.96 6.31
C LYS A 435 38.26 27.50 6.85
N ILE A 436 37.13 26.87 6.56
CA ILE A 436 35.79 27.39 6.89
C ILE A 436 35.23 26.77 8.19
N VAL A 437 35.85 25.71 8.71
CA VAL A 437 35.50 25.13 10.04
C VAL A 437 36.12 25.97 11.16
N GLY A 438 35.79 27.25 11.21
CA GLY A 438 36.08 28.13 12.33
C GLY A 438 35.08 27.84 13.47
N GLY A 439 35.36 26.85 14.31
CA GLY A 439 34.58 26.70 15.54
C GLY A 439 34.44 25.31 16.16
N ILE A 440 35.54 24.62 16.45
CA ILE A 440 35.80 24.03 17.77
C ILE A 440 37.30 24.23 17.98
N GLY A 441 37.69 24.87 19.09
CA GLY A 441 39.05 25.37 19.31
C GLY A 441 40.14 24.41 18.85
N CYS A 442 41.02 24.90 17.97
CA CYS A 442 42.27 24.26 17.64
C CYS A 442 43.12 24.15 18.90
N MET A 443 42.99 23.03 19.61
CA MET A 443 43.98 22.62 20.59
C MET A 443 45.12 21.97 19.79
N SER A 444 46.18 22.74 19.56
CA SER A 444 47.40 22.23 18.92
C SER A 444 48.10 21.28 19.88
N ILE A 445 47.86 19.98 19.73
CA ILE A 445 48.72 18.94 20.28
C ILE A 445 49.65 18.50 19.15
N GLU A 446 50.94 18.50 19.46
CA GLU A 446 52.11 18.23 18.63
C GLU A 446 51.89 17.21 17.48
N GLU A 447 51.95 17.74 16.25
CA GLU A 447 52.48 17.15 14.99
C GLU A 447 52.19 15.68 14.60
N THR A 448 51.12 15.02 15.05
CA THR A 448 50.84 13.64 14.57
C THR A 448 49.37 13.32 14.32
N PHE A 449 48.69 14.08 13.45
CA PHE A 449 47.47 13.57 12.79
C PHE A 449 47.20 14.25 11.45
N LYS A 450 47.69 13.67 10.34
CA LYS A 450 47.23 13.99 8.98
C LYS A 450 46.17 12.97 8.58
N VAL A 451 44.91 13.40 8.48
CA VAL A 451 43.84 12.61 7.87
C VAL A 451 43.77 12.92 6.37
N MET A 452 44.04 11.89 5.57
CA MET A 452 43.87 11.77 4.11
C MET A 452 44.87 12.48 3.19
N TYR A 453 45.16 11.77 2.09
CA TYR A 453 46.06 12.14 1.00
C TYR A 453 45.41 13.22 0.12
N ASP A 454 46.17 14.25 -0.22
CA ASP A 454 45.91 15.13 -1.35
C ASP A 454 45.76 14.26 -2.60
N ILE A 455 44.55 14.15 -3.11
CA ILE A 455 44.32 13.70 -4.48
C ILE A 455 44.36 14.97 -5.30
N GLU A 456 45.35 15.06 -6.19
CA GLU A 456 45.52 16.14 -7.16
C GLU A 456 44.17 16.40 -7.84
N THR A 457 43.75 17.67 -7.83
CA THR A 457 42.61 18.18 -8.57
C THR A 457 42.89 18.00 -10.05
N GLU A 458 42.40 16.90 -10.64
CA GLU A 458 42.19 16.86 -12.08
C GLU A 458 40.98 17.74 -12.39
N ASP A 459 41.19 18.69 -13.31
CA ASP A 459 40.25 19.69 -13.79
C ASP A 459 38.86 19.10 -14.06
N SER A 460 37.88 19.35 -13.18
CA SER A 460 36.48 19.08 -13.49
C SER A 460 35.92 20.22 -14.33
N ALA A 461 35.44 19.89 -15.53
CA ALA A 461 34.73 20.79 -16.40
C ALA A 461 33.43 21.32 -15.75
N THR A 462 33.09 22.57 -16.09
CA THR A 462 31.94 23.41 -15.67
C THR A 462 32.01 24.00 -14.26
N GLU A 463 31.73 25.31 -14.17
CA GLU A 463 31.77 26.18 -12.98
C GLU A 463 31.20 25.48 -11.74
N SER A 464 32.07 25.06 -10.82
CA SER A 464 31.68 24.48 -9.54
C SER A 464 31.02 25.55 -8.68
N VAL A 465 29.82 25.27 -8.16
CA VAL A 465 29.08 26.19 -7.26
C VAL A 465 29.96 26.56 -6.06
N GLU A 466 30.01 27.86 -5.71
CA GLU A 466 30.77 28.31 -4.54
C GLU A 466 30.22 27.67 -3.27
N TYR A 467 31.12 27.21 -2.39
CA TYR A 467 30.75 26.44 -1.19
C TYR A 467 29.79 27.19 -0.25
N SER A 468 29.82 28.52 -0.24
CA SER A 468 28.89 29.39 0.51
C SER A 468 27.45 29.34 0.00
N GLU A 469 27.25 29.06 -1.29
CA GLU A 469 25.93 29.00 -1.95
C GLU A 469 25.29 27.61 -1.83
N ALA A 470 26.04 26.60 -1.39
CA ALA A 470 25.57 25.23 -1.20
C ALA A 470 24.90 24.98 0.16
N PHE A 471 24.87 25.97 1.06
CA PHE A 471 24.20 25.84 2.36
C PHE A 471 22.70 26.10 2.25
N MET A 472 21.90 25.35 3.01
CA MET A 472 20.46 25.57 3.08
C MET A 472 20.18 26.88 3.84
N SER A 473 19.47 27.81 3.20
CA SER A 473 19.13 29.10 3.79
C SER A 473 18.04 28.95 4.87
N SER A 474 18.18 29.71 5.96
CA SER A 474 17.11 29.89 6.94
C SER A 474 16.15 30.99 6.47
N CYS A 475 14.84 30.80 6.62
CA CYS A 475 13.78 31.67 6.11
C CYS A 475 13.58 32.99 6.87
N GLU A 476 14.60 33.61 7.45
CA GLU A 476 14.45 34.91 8.12
C GLU A 476 15.51 35.89 7.64
N GLU A 477 15.08 36.91 6.91
CA GLU A 477 15.92 38.02 6.43
C GLU A 477 16.35 38.97 7.56
N ASP A 478 15.82 38.81 8.79
CA ASP A 478 15.95 39.79 9.88
C ASP A 478 16.22 39.19 11.29
N CYS A 479 16.72 37.95 11.40
CA CYS A 479 17.01 37.36 12.72
C CYS A 479 18.49 37.33 13.09
N GLU A 480 18.71 37.61 14.37
CA GLU A 480 19.97 37.72 15.09
C GLU A 480 20.88 36.49 14.92
N THR A 481 22.15 36.66 15.30
CA THR A 481 23.30 35.75 15.20
C THR A 481 23.18 34.38 15.90
N ASP A 482 22.05 33.69 15.80
CA ASP A 482 21.90 32.30 16.21
C ASP A 482 22.11 31.40 15.00
N VAL A 483 23.24 30.67 15.00
CA VAL A 483 23.59 29.68 13.99
C VAL A 483 22.58 28.53 14.07
N PHE A 484 21.47 28.65 13.35
CA PHE A 484 20.46 27.60 13.24
C PHE A 484 20.99 26.48 12.35
N ASP A 485 21.15 25.27 12.89
CA ASP A 485 21.54 24.09 12.10
C ASP A 485 20.33 23.56 11.33
N PRO A 486 20.29 23.72 10.00
CA PRO A 486 19.11 23.38 9.21
C PRO A 486 19.17 21.90 8.73
N TYR A 487 20.22 21.15 9.09
CA TYR A 487 20.45 19.77 8.66
C TYR A 487 20.20 18.73 9.75
N SER A 488 20.68 18.99 10.97
CA SER A 488 20.59 18.01 12.05
C SER A 488 19.15 17.71 12.43
N TYR A 489 18.84 16.43 12.58
CA TYR A 489 17.54 15.92 13.02
C TYR A 489 16.33 16.47 12.23
N ARG A 490 16.50 16.68 10.92
CA ARG A 490 15.44 17.16 10.03
C ARG A 490 15.25 16.25 8.83
N VAL A 491 14.00 16.04 8.47
CA VAL A 491 13.61 15.34 7.24
C VAL A 491 12.52 16.13 6.53
N SER A 492 12.54 16.09 5.20
CA SER A 492 11.42 16.57 4.38
C SER A 492 10.69 15.36 3.79
N VAL A 493 9.36 15.34 3.96
CA VAL A 493 8.47 14.34 3.39
C VAL A 493 7.65 15.01 2.30
N VAL A 494 7.79 14.55 1.06
CA VAL A 494 7.12 15.13 -0.12
C VAL A 494 6.07 14.14 -0.63
N LEU A 495 4.84 14.61 -0.77
CA LEU A 495 3.66 13.84 -1.16
C LEU A 495 2.94 14.53 -2.34
N PRO A 496 2.42 13.80 -3.33
CA PRO A 496 1.66 14.37 -4.45
C PRO A 496 0.26 14.84 -4.01
N GLY A 497 0.10 16.13 -3.71
CA GLY A 497 -1.14 16.70 -3.17
C GLY A 497 -2.36 16.63 -4.10
N PHE A 498 -2.15 16.32 -5.39
CA PHE A 498 -3.19 16.19 -6.40
C PHE A 498 -3.82 14.78 -6.50
N ALA A 499 -3.26 13.77 -5.83
CA ALA A 499 -3.85 12.43 -5.83
C ALA A 499 -5.22 12.44 -5.12
N TYR A 500 -6.19 11.64 -5.57
CA TYR A 500 -7.58 11.68 -5.08
C TYR A 500 -7.70 11.68 -3.55
N ARG A 501 -7.13 10.69 -2.85
CA ARG A 501 -7.16 10.62 -1.38
C ARG A 501 -6.37 11.75 -0.72
N PHE A 502 -5.31 12.20 -1.37
CA PHE A 502 -4.46 13.26 -0.86
C PHE A 502 -5.05 14.65 -1.12
N GLN A 503 -6.21 14.77 -1.78
CA GLN A 503 -6.97 16.03 -1.83
C GLN A 503 -7.89 16.19 -0.62
N ASP A 504 -8.23 15.09 0.06
CA ASP A 504 -9.11 15.09 1.22
C ASP A 504 -8.39 15.59 2.49
N PRO A 505 -8.92 16.62 3.18
CA PRO A 505 -8.26 17.22 4.34
C PRO A 505 -8.17 16.27 5.55
N ASP A 506 -9.17 15.41 5.76
CA ASP A 506 -9.19 14.48 6.88
C ASP A 506 -8.14 13.37 6.68
N PHE A 507 -8.02 12.87 5.46
CA PHE A 507 -6.97 11.93 5.08
C PHE A 507 -5.58 12.53 5.21
N ARG A 508 -5.38 13.80 4.81
CA ARG A 508 -4.10 14.50 5.02
C ARG A 508 -3.73 14.57 6.49
N ARG A 509 -4.68 14.95 7.35
CA ARG A 509 -4.45 15.04 8.80
C ARG A 509 -4.06 13.69 9.41
N TYR A 510 -4.75 12.64 8.98
CA TYR A 510 -4.38 11.27 9.34
C TYR A 510 -2.97 10.92 8.86
N ALA A 511 -2.66 11.20 7.59
CA ALA A 511 -1.35 10.92 7.01
C ALA A 511 -0.22 11.64 7.74
N GLU A 512 -0.40 12.93 8.05
CA GLU A 512 0.55 13.72 8.82
C GLU A 512 0.75 13.17 10.23
N THR A 513 -0.34 12.71 10.87
CA THR A 513 -0.27 12.08 12.20
C THR A 513 0.53 10.79 12.16
N VAL A 514 0.25 9.92 11.18
CA VAL A 514 1.00 8.66 10.97
C VAL A 514 2.48 8.94 10.71
N ILE A 515 2.80 9.90 9.83
CA ILE A 515 4.18 10.29 9.54
C ILE A 515 4.90 10.73 10.83
N ARG A 516 4.27 11.58 11.65
CA ARG A 516 4.86 12.08 12.90
C ARG A 516 4.99 10.99 13.97
N GLN A 517 4.10 10.01 14.01
CA GLN A 517 4.17 8.88 14.95
C GLN A 517 5.25 7.85 14.57
N GLU A 518 5.50 7.68 13.27
CA GLU A 518 6.48 6.72 12.76
C GLU A 518 7.91 7.27 12.75
N ILE A 519 8.07 8.59 12.71
CA ILE A 519 9.37 9.26 12.79
C ILE A 519 9.80 9.39 14.27
N PRO A 520 11.10 9.19 14.60
CA PRO A 520 11.58 9.38 15.97
C PRO A 520 11.30 10.78 16.51
N ALA A 521 10.88 10.90 17.77
CA ALA A 521 10.44 12.17 18.38
C ALA A 521 11.47 13.31 18.36
N HIS A 522 12.77 13.00 18.22
CA HIS A 522 13.83 14.00 18.14
C HIS A 522 14.10 14.48 16.70
N VAL A 523 13.47 13.87 15.69
CA VAL A 523 13.59 14.23 14.28
C VAL A 523 12.36 15.05 13.86
N LEU A 524 12.59 16.27 13.39
CA LEU A 524 11.57 17.16 12.87
C LEU A 524 11.24 16.80 11.42
N ALA A 525 9.99 16.45 11.16
CA ALA A 525 9.48 16.21 9.82
C ALA A 525 8.78 17.47 9.25
N LYS A 526 9.28 17.98 8.13
CA LYS A 526 8.58 18.97 7.29
C LYS A 526 7.78 18.22 6.24
N ILE A 527 6.46 18.32 6.28
CA ILE A 527 5.55 17.60 5.37
C ILE A 527 5.06 18.57 4.30
N CYS A 528 5.29 18.24 3.04
CA CYS A 528 4.93 19.05 1.89
C CYS A 528 3.99 18.26 0.97
N TRP A 529 2.77 18.78 0.80
CA TRP A 529 1.82 18.33 -0.22
C TRP A 529 2.06 19.14 -1.49
N VAL A 530 2.64 18.53 -2.51
CA VAL A 530 3.16 19.23 -3.69
C VAL A 530 2.42 18.79 -4.94
N GLY A 531 2.29 19.70 -5.90
CA GLY A 531 1.77 19.42 -7.23
C GLY A 531 0.28 19.72 -7.37
N ASP A 532 -0.07 20.35 -8.49
CA ASP A 532 -1.44 20.55 -8.94
C ASP A 532 -1.60 19.94 -10.33
N ARG A 533 -2.83 19.57 -10.72
CA ARG A 533 -3.08 18.88 -12.00
C ARG A 533 -2.97 19.82 -13.19
N LEU A 534 -3.33 21.10 -13.04
CA LEU A 534 -3.34 22.04 -14.15
C LEU A 534 -3.16 23.51 -13.77
N SER A 535 -2.84 23.85 -12.50
CA SER A 535 -2.82 25.21 -11.93
C SER A 535 -2.66 26.35 -12.96
N GLU A 536 -3.47 27.40 -12.83
CA GLU A 536 -3.43 28.65 -13.60
C GLU A 536 -2.03 29.28 -13.77
N LYS A 537 -1.06 28.84 -12.96
CA LYS A 537 0.38 29.00 -13.19
C LYS A 537 0.99 27.62 -13.43
N GLU A 538 1.56 27.40 -14.61
CA GLU A 538 2.29 26.18 -15.04
C GLU A 538 3.40 25.71 -14.06
N ALA A 539 3.71 26.49 -13.02
CA ALA A 539 4.72 26.24 -12.00
C ALA A 539 4.44 25.01 -11.11
N ALA A 540 3.22 24.79 -10.62
CA ALA A 540 2.99 23.79 -9.56
C ALA A 540 3.20 22.33 -9.98
N GLN A 541 2.89 21.97 -11.23
CA GLN A 541 3.20 20.63 -11.78
C GLN A 541 4.72 20.47 -12.01
N ASN A 542 5.39 21.55 -12.36
CA ASN A 542 6.83 21.56 -12.56
C ASN A 542 7.58 21.38 -11.23
N ASP A 543 7.09 21.92 -10.12
CA ASP A 543 7.76 21.80 -8.80
C ASP A 543 8.07 20.33 -8.44
N LEU A 544 7.10 19.42 -8.59
CA LEU A 544 7.30 18.00 -8.29
C LEU A 544 8.23 17.32 -9.31
N ALA A 545 8.08 17.64 -10.60
CA ALA A 545 8.92 17.08 -11.66
C ALA A 545 10.38 17.53 -11.53
N GLU A 546 10.61 18.82 -11.25
CA GLU A 546 11.92 19.41 -10.99
C GLU A 546 12.57 18.78 -9.75
N PHE A 547 11.80 18.61 -8.67
CA PHE A 547 12.26 17.90 -7.48
C PHE A 547 12.66 16.45 -7.79
N GLU A 548 11.84 15.70 -8.53
CA GLU A 548 12.15 14.30 -8.89
C GLU A 548 13.43 14.19 -9.73
N VAL A 549 13.62 15.10 -10.68
CA VAL A 549 14.84 15.16 -11.51
C VAL A 549 16.07 15.48 -10.66
N ALA A 550 16.00 16.50 -9.80
CA ALA A 550 17.09 16.88 -8.91
C ALA A 550 17.41 15.76 -7.91
N PHE A 551 16.39 15.13 -7.32
CA PHE A 551 16.55 14.05 -6.36
C PHE A 551 17.18 12.81 -7.00
N LYS A 552 16.72 12.42 -8.20
CA LYS A 552 17.32 11.31 -8.95
C LYS A 552 18.79 11.57 -9.28
N LYS A 553 19.14 12.80 -9.69
CA LYS A 553 20.53 13.20 -9.96
C LYS A 553 21.40 13.12 -8.70
N TYR A 554 20.91 13.66 -7.58
CA TYR A 554 21.56 13.56 -6.27
C TYR A 554 21.82 12.10 -5.86
N LEU A 555 20.82 11.22 -5.95
CA LEU A 555 20.98 9.81 -5.61
C LEU A 555 22.04 9.11 -6.47
N SER A 556 22.08 9.42 -7.77
CA SER A 556 23.10 8.89 -8.69
C SER A 556 24.51 9.36 -8.33
N ASP A 557 24.71 10.66 -8.14
CA ASP A 557 26.03 11.21 -7.79
C ASP A 557 26.50 10.72 -6.42
N LYS A 558 25.59 10.63 -5.44
CA LYS A 558 25.90 10.13 -4.09
C LYS A 558 26.32 8.67 -4.13
N SER A 559 25.57 7.82 -4.84
CA SER A 559 25.82 6.38 -4.87
C SER A 559 27.07 6.01 -5.68
N LYS A 560 27.39 6.79 -6.72
CA LYS A 560 28.64 6.66 -7.50
C LYS A 560 29.84 7.31 -6.82
N ASN A 561 29.64 7.96 -5.66
CA ASN A 561 30.64 8.77 -4.96
C ASN A 561 31.30 9.82 -5.89
N ASN A 562 30.50 10.45 -6.74
CA ASN A 562 30.94 11.45 -7.71
C ASN A 562 31.16 12.81 -7.02
N THR A 563 32.25 12.95 -6.27
CA THR A 563 32.51 14.14 -5.45
C THR A 563 32.64 15.45 -6.23
N ALA A 564 32.96 15.38 -7.53
CA ALA A 564 33.08 16.57 -8.38
C ALA A 564 31.72 17.24 -8.63
N ASN A 565 30.67 16.43 -8.90
CA ASN A 565 29.33 16.95 -9.22
C ASN A 565 28.38 16.93 -8.02
N LEU A 566 28.72 16.22 -6.93
CA LEU A 566 27.85 16.07 -5.77
C LEU A 566 27.46 17.42 -5.15
N GLY A 567 28.36 18.41 -5.15
CA GLY A 567 28.04 19.77 -4.68
C GLY A 567 26.92 20.41 -5.50
N ASN A 568 27.01 20.32 -6.83
CA ASN A 568 26.01 20.87 -7.75
C ASN A 568 24.67 20.13 -7.62
N SER A 569 24.66 18.80 -7.53
CA SER A 569 23.40 18.06 -7.36
C SER A 569 22.75 18.21 -5.98
N ILE A 570 23.54 18.45 -4.92
CA ILE A 570 23.00 18.89 -3.62
C ILE A 570 22.36 20.28 -3.75
N HIS A 571 23.03 21.24 -4.40
CA HIS A 571 22.51 22.59 -4.58
C HIS A 571 21.22 22.60 -5.42
N ASP A 572 21.19 21.86 -6.53
CA ASP A 572 19.99 21.66 -7.37
C ASP A 572 18.80 21.12 -6.53
N LEU A 573 19.07 20.13 -5.67
CA LEU A 573 18.05 19.54 -4.79
C LEU A 573 17.60 20.50 -3.70
N LEU A 574 18.49 21.32 -3.13
CA LEU A 574 18.13 22.34 -2.13
C LEU A 574 17.28 23.44 -2.75
N ILE A 575 17.58 23.88 -3.97
CA ILE A 575 16.73 24.82 -4.72
C ILE A 575 15.36 24.21 -4.94
N ALA A 576 15.31 22.98 -5.45
CA ALA A 576 14.04 22.29 -5.69
C ALA A 576 13.21 22.17 -4.41
N LEU A 577 13.82 21.78 -3.28
CA LEU A 577 13.17 21.69 -1.96
C LEU A 577 12.66 23.04 -1.45
N THR A 578 13.37 24.14 -1.73
CA THR A 578 12.98 25.49 -1.31
C THR A 578 11.80 26.01 -2.14
N ASN A 579 11.76 25.66 -3.42
CA ASN A 579 10.70 26.05 -4.35
C ASN A 579 9.44 25.18 -4.23
N LEU A 580 9.46 24.11 -3.44
CA LEU A 580 8.26 23.27 -3.23
C LEU A 580 7.12 24.08 -2.62
N ASN A 581 6.08 24.31 -3.40
CA ASN A 581 4.86 24.92 -2.91
C ASN A 581 3.99 23.89 -2.18
N ASN A 582 3.78 24.10 -0.89
CA ASN A 582 2.86 23.28 -0.11
C ASN A 582 1.42 23.72 -0.39
N ILE A 583 0.66 22.89 -1.07
CA ILE A 583 -0.69 23.20 -1.52
C ILE A 583 -1.66 22.82 -0.43
N TYR A 584 -2.35 23.80 0.15
CA TYR A 584 -3.60 23.59 0.86
C TYR A 584 -4.71 24.26 0.06
N ARG A 585 -5.82 23.56 -0.19
CA ARG A 585 -6.93 24.16 -0.92
C ARG A 585 -7.45 25.38 -0.14
N PRO A 586 -7.64 26.53 -0.79
CA PRO A 586 -8.20 27.70 -0.12
C PRO A 586 -9.65 27.42 0.25
N GLY A 587 -10.02 27.61 1.52
CA GLY A 587 -11.43 27.64 1.91
C GLY A 587 -12.11 28.85 1.26
N ARG A 588 -13.37 28.70 0.86
CA ARG A 588 -14.14 29.72 0.15
C ARG A 588 -15.10 30.40 1.12
N LEU A 589 -15.16 31.72 1.09
CA LEU A 589 -16.26 32.45 1.73
C LEU A 589 -17.47 32.35 0.80
N LEU A 590 -18.51 31.66 1.25
CA LEU A 590 -19.78 31.56 0.53
C LEU A 590 -20.55 32.88 0.65
N ASP A 591 -21.27 33.25 -0.42
CA ASP A 591 -22.18 34.39 -0.44
C ASP A 591 -23.48 34.03 0.30
N CYS A 592 -23.95 34.90 1.20
CA CYS A 592 -25.10 34.66 2.08
C CYS A 592 -26.45 34.47 1.35
N ALA A 593 -26.47 34.59 0.02
CA ALA A 593 -27.66 34.51 -0.81
C ALA A 593 -27.87 33.14 -1.49
N MET A 594 -26.92 32.19 -1.36
CA MET A 594 -27.07 30.82 -1.88
C MET A 594 -27.59 29.90 -0.78
N GLU A 595 -28.82 29.40 -0.93
CA GLU A 595 -29.31 28.24 -0.19
C GLU A 595 -28.68 27.00 -0.84
N ASP A 596 -27.60 26.46 -0.27
CA ASP A 596 -27.07 25.15 -0.65
C ASP A 596 -26.64 24.37 0.62
N ASP A 597 -26.72 23.05 0.50
CA ASP A 597 -26.68 21.98 1.52
C ASP A 597 -25.69 22.12 2.68
N ASP A 598 -26.01 21.43 3.79
CA ASP A 598 -25.23 21.33 5.05
C ASP A 598 -23.82 20.71 4.90
N ASP A 599 -23.30 20.56 3.68
CA ASP A 599 -21.98 20.00 3.44
C ASP A 599 -20.88 20.95 3.98
N LEU A 600 -19.87 20.38 4.63
CA LEU A 600 -18.75 21.13 5.22
C LEU A 600 -17.67 21.44 4.19
N ASP A 601 -17.76 20.86 3.00
CA ASP A 601 -16.88 21.13 1.88
C ASP A 601 -16.82 22.63 1.58
N GLU A 602 -15.60 23.14 1.41
CA GLU A 602 -15.28 24.53 1.07
C GLU A 602 -15.45 25.59 2.20
N LYS A 603 -15.91 25.25 3.41
CA LYS A 603 -16.01 26.23 4.52
C LYS A 603 -14.64 26.55 5.14
N ILE A 604 -14.37 27.84 5.37
CA ILE A 604 -13.18 28.28 6.13
C ILE A 604 -13.39 27.92 7.61
N ILE A 605 -12.63 26.93 8.11
CA ILE A 605 -12.61 26.58 9.53
C ILE A 605 -11.50 27.37 10.22
N LEU A 606 -11.89 28.37 11.01
CA LEU A 606 -10.95 29.18 11.81
C LEU A 606 -10.36 28.35 12.96
N GLY A 607 -9.05 28.45 13.18
CA GLY A 607 -8.32 27.73 14.24
C GLY A 607 -7.55 26.47 13.79
N GLN A 608 -7.47 26.21 12.48
CA GLN A 608 -6.79 25.03 11.89
C GLN A 608 -5.42 25.34 11.25
N SER A 609 -4.81 26.49 11.56
CA SER A 609 -3.46 26.81 11.10
C SER A 609 -2.42 25.92 11.79
N ASN A 610 -1.90 24.91 11.08
CA ASN A 610 -0.63 24.27 11.43
C ASN A 610 0.52 25.19 10.97
N ILE A 611 1.40 25.56 11.91
CA ILE A 611 2.71 26.19 11.63
C ILE A 611 3.69 25.11 11.16
#